data_AF-A0A5J6QMP8-F1
#
_entry.id   AF-A0A5J6QMP8-F1
#
_cell.length_a   1.000
_cell.length_b   1.000
_cell.length_c   1.000
_cell.angle_alpha   90.00
_cell.angle_beta   90.00
_cell.angle_gamma   90.00
#
_symmetry.space_group_name_H-M   'P 1'
#
loop_
_entity.id
_entity.type
_entity.pdbx_description
1 polymer ?
#
loop_
_entity_poly.entity_id
_entity_poly.type
_entity_poly.pdbx_seq_one_letter_code
_entity_poly.pdbx_strand_id
1 'polypeptide(L)'
;MDAWLRLVPGWVWLLSLVVIGGGQQLRVSWAQADAAGARGELADYRLEVSERDRRADAQARTEEQRRQKAVDEVGNEAEGKLEVARADAARSGDALQRLQRRFDEAERRSRTCGNSVTAQLSQAAEGEARMRADLLGRVGEAARLYAAEADERGVAGRACERAYESIRNVDP
;
A
#
# COMPACT_ATOMS: atom_id res chain seq x y z
N MET A 1 23.87 -28.93 -84.44
CA MET A 1 24.35 -27.75 -83.68
C MET A 1 25.55 -28.11 -82.78
N ASP A 2 26.19 -29.26 -83.03
CA ASP A 2 27.20 -29.87 -82.15
C ASP A 2 28.65 -29.60 -82.58
N ALA A 3 28.86 -29.02 -83.76
CA ALA A 3 30.18 -28.74 -84.32
C ALA A 3 30.87 -27.53 -83.66
N TRP A 4 30.11 -26.56 -83.15
CA TRP A 4 30.66 -25.39 -82.45
C TRP A 4 31.07 -25.71 -81.00
N LEU A 5 30.41 -26.68 -80.36
CA LEU A 5 30.70 -27.12 -78.99
C LEU A 5 32.02 -27.89 -78.87
N ARG A 6 32.51 -28.50 -79.96
CA ARG A 6 33.81 -29.23 -80.01
C ARG A 6 35.02 -28.33 -80.24
N LEU A 7 34.82 -27.08 -80.66
CA LEU A 7 35.91 -26.13 -80.93
C LEU A 7 36.30 -25.30 -79.70
N VAL A 8 35.41 -25.21 -78.71
CA VAL A 8 35.65 -24.48 -77.46
C VAL A 8 36.27 -25.43 -76.44
N PRO A 9 37.53 -25.20 -76.02
CA PRO A 9 38.16 -26.04 -75.01
C PRO A 9 37.36 -26.07 -73.70
N GLY A 10 37.27 -27.22 -73.04
CA GLY A 10 36.48 -27.40 -71.81
C GLY A 10 36.82 -26.43 -70.67
N TRP A 11 38.04 -25.85 -70.65
CA TRP A 11 38.46 -24.83 -69.68
C TRP A 11 37.69 -23.51 -69.82
N VAL A 12 37.17 -23.18 -71.00
CA VAL A 12 36.37 -21.96 -71.23
C VAL A 12 35.01 -22.06 -70.53
N TRP A 13 34.38 -23.24 -70.56
CA TRP A 13 33.14 -23.48 -69.83
C TRP A 13 33.34 -23.40 -68.31
N LEU A 14 34.46 -23.93 -67.79
CA LEU A 14 34.82 -23.80 -66.37
C LEU A 14 35.04 -22.34 -65.96
N LEU A 15 35.76 -21.54 -66.76
CA LEU A 15 35.92 -20.11 -66.49
C LEU A 15 34.58 -19.37 -66.47
N SER A 16 33.68 -19.67 -67.41
CA SER A 16 32.36 -19.03 -67.44
C SER A 16 31.53 -19.33 -66.19
N LEU A 17 31.55 -20.58 -65.69
CA LEU A 17 30.88 -20.96 -64.45
C LEU A 17 31.50 -20.28 -63.22
N VAL A 18 32.83 -20.11 -63.19
CA VAL A 18 33.51 -19.38 -62.12
C VAL A 18 33.13 -17.90 -62.12
N VAL A 19 33.05 -17.26 -63.28
CA VAL A 19 32.64 -15.84 -63.39
C VAL A 19 31.19 -15.65 -62.97
N ILE A 20 30.27 -16.51 -63.42
CA ILE A 20 28.86 -16.45 -63.04
C ILE A 20 28.69 -16.75 -61.54
N GLY A 21 29.33 -17.81 -61.03
CA GLY A 21 29.29 -18.18 -59.62
C GLY A 21 29.87 -17.09 -58.71
N GLY A 22 31.03 -16.54 -59.07
CA GLY A 22 31.66 -15.42 -58.35
C GLY A 22 30.82 -14.15 -58.39
N GLY A 23 30.20 -13.84 -59.53
CA GLY A 23 29.26 -12.70 -59.65
C GLY A 23 28.02 -12.85 -58.77
N GLN A 24 27.43 -14.05 -58.73
CA GLN A 24 26.30 -14.33 -57.83
C GLN A 24 26.72 -14.27 -56.36
N GLN A 25 27.90 -14.80 -56.03
CA GLN A 25 28.42 -14.78 -54.65
C GLN A 25 28.70 -13.37 -54.15
N LEU A 26 29.23 -12.49 -55.01
CA LEU A 26 29.36 -11.07 -54.71
C LEU A 26 27.99 -10.43 -54.46
N ARG A 27 27.02 -10.60 -55.37
CA ARG A 27 25.67 -10.03 -55.17
C ARG A 27 25.03 -10.49 -53.87
N VAL A 28 25.18 -11.76 -53.51
CA VAL A 28 24.68 -12.30 -52.25
C VAL A 28 25.44 -11.70 -51.06
N SER A 29 26.76 -11.52 -51.12
CA SER A 29 27.51 -10.90 -50.02
C SER A 29 27.15 -9.42 -49.83
N TRP A 30 26.92 -8.66 -50.90
CA TRP A 30 26.44 -7.28 -50.82
C TRP A 30 25.04 -7.23 -50.21
N ALA A 31 24.12 -8.09 -50.68
CA ALA A 31 22.77 -8.18 -50.13
C ALA A 31 22.75 -8.61 -48.65
N GLN A 32 23.66 -9.50 -48.25
CA GLN A 32 23.83 -9.88 -46.85
C GLN A 32 24.41 -8.74 -46.00
N ALA A 33 25.32 -7.94 -46.55
CA ALA A 33 25.85 -6.76 -45.87
C ALA A 33 24.76 -5.69 -45.66
N ASP A 34 23.93 -5.43 -46.67
CA ASP A 34 22.78 -4.52 -46.56
C ASP A 34 21.78 -5.02 -45.51
N ALA A 35 21.48 -6.32 -45.53
CA ALA A 35 20.60 -6.95 -44.53
C ALA A 35 21.19 -6.94 -43.11
N ALA A 36 22.51 -7.06 -42.98
CA ALA A 36 23.20 -6.96 -41.70
C ALA A 36 23.18 -5.52 -41.16
N GLY A 37 23.35 -4.52 -42.03
CA GLY A 37 23.22 -3.10 -41.69
C GLY A 37 21.82 -2.76 -41.17
N ALA A 38 20.77 -3.16 -41.89
CA ALA A 38 19.39 -2.92 -41.47
C ALA A 38 19.04 -3.61 -40.14
N ARG A 39 19.57 -4.81 -39.89
CA ARG A 39 19.41 -5.50 -38.59
C ARG A 39 20.16 -4.81 -37.46
N GLY A 40 21.35 -4.27 -37.75
CA GLY A 40 22.14 -3.49 -36.81
C GLY A 40 21.42 -2.23 -36.37
N GLU A 41 20.89 -1.46 -37.34
CA GLU A 41 20.12 -0.24 -37.07
C GLU A 41 18.84 -0.52 -36.26
N LEU A 42 18.10 -1.60 -36.59
CA LEU A 42 16.96 -2.04 -35.79
C LEU A 42 17.34 -2.46 -34.36
N ALA A 43 18.47 -3.13 -34.19
CA ALA A 43 18.96 -3.54 -32.88
C ALA A 43 19.35 -2.31 -32.04
N ASP A 44 20.04 -1.35 -32.65
CA ASP A 44 20.46 -0.10 -32.00
C ASP A 44 19.25 0.75 -31.60
N TYR A 45 18.27 0.91 -32.49
CA TYR A 45 17.02 1.59 -32.19
C TYR A 45 16.25 0.94 -31.04
N ARG A 46 16.16 -0.41 -31.01
CA ARG A 46 15.50 -1.14 -29.91
C ARG A 46 16.24 -0.95 -28.59
N LEU A 47 17.57 -0.93 -28.61
CA LEU A 47 18.37 -0.67 -27.41
C LEU A 47 18.08 0.74 -26.89
N GLU A 48 18.13 1.75 -27.76
CA GLU A 48 17.88 3.13 -27.37
C GLU A 48 16.46 3.32 -26.80
N VAL A 49 15.44 2.73 -27.43
CA VAL A 49 14.07 2.72 -26.91
C VAL A 49 14.01 2.02 -25.55
N SER A 50 14.62 0.85 -25.41
CA SER A 50 14.62 0.10 -24.14
C SER A 50 15.31 0.86 -23.00
N GLU A 51 16.35 1.64 -23.31
CA GLU A 51 17.03 2.48 -22.32
C GLU A 51 16.17 3.69 -21.93
N ARG A 52 15.51 4.32 -22.90
CA ARG A 52 14.60 5.43 -22.65
C ARG A 52 13.42 4.96 -21.78
N ASP A 53 12.82 3.83 -22.13
CA ASP A 53 11.71 3.23 -21.37
C ASP A 53 12.16 2.89 -19.95
N ARG A 54 13.33 2.25 -19.78
CA ARG A 54 13.90 1.96 -18.45
C ARG A 54 14.13 3.22 -17.61
N ARG A 55 14.60 4.30 -18.21
CA ARG A 55 14.82 5.58 -17.50
C ARG A 55 13.48 6.22 -17.13
N ALA A 56 12.50 6.20 -18.02
CA ALA A 56 11.16 6.71 -17.74
C ALA A 56 10.47 5.92 -16.62
N ASP A 57 10.53 4.58 -16.68
CA ASP A 57 10.02 3.69 -15.64
C ASP A 57 10.71 3.92 -14.29
N ALA A 58 12.04 4.06 -14.28
CA ALA A 58 12.79 4.32 -13.06
C ALA A 58 12.41 5.66 -12.41
N GLN A 59 12.18 6.70 -13.22
CA GLN A 59 11.72 8.01 -12.74
C GLN A 59 10.29 7.92 -12.19
N ALA A 60 9.37 7.26 -12.91
CA ALA A 60 8.00 7.04 -12.45
C ALA A 60 7.96 6.27 -11.12
N ARG A 61 8.75 5.20 -11.00
CA ARG A 61 8.86 4.39 -9.78
C ARG A 61 9.41 5.16 -8.61
N THR A 62 10.35 6.07 -8.83
CA THR A 62 10.92 6.91 -7.76
C THR A 62 9.89 7.89 -7.24
N GLU A 63 9.11 8.51 -8.13
CA GLU A 63 8.03 9.41 -7.76
C GLU A 63 6.89 8.67 -7.03
N GLU A 64 6.52 7.48 -7.51
CA GLU A 64 5.58 6.59 -6.81
C GLU A 64 6.07 6.22 -5.41
N GLN A 65 7.34 5.81 -5.27
CA GLN A 65 7.94 5.49 -3.97
C GLN A 65 7.96 6.68 -3.04
N ARG A 66 8.24 7.89 -3.55
CA ARG A 66 8.21 9.13 -2.77
C ARG A 66 6.80 9.40 -2.23
N ARG A 67 5.77 9.28 -3.07
CA ARG A 67 4.37 9.46 -2.67
C ARG A 67 3.92 8.38 -1.69
N GLN A 68 4.28 7.13 -1.95
CA GLN A 68 3.95 6.01 -1.07
C GLN A 68 4.55 6.21 0.32
N LYS A 69 5.83 6.59 0.40
CA LYS A 69 6.50 6.86 1.67
C LYS A 69 5.81 7.95 2.49
N ALA A 70 5.37 9.03 1.83
CA ALA A 70 4.64 10.11 2.50
C ALA A 70 3.27 9.66 3.03
N VAL A 71 2.58 8.77 2.31
CA VAL A 71 1.31 8.18 2.77
C VAL A 71 1.55 7.18 3.91
N ASP A 72 2.58 6.35 3.81
CA ASP A 72 2.94 5.36 4.82
C ASP A 72 3.28 6.03 6.16
N GLU A 73 4.00 7.16 6.13
CA GLU A 73 4.31 7.94 7.34
C GLU A 73 3.04 8.45 8.03
N VAL A 74 2.09 8.99 7.25
CA VAL A 74 0.79 9.44 7.79
C VAL A 74 -0.01 8.25 8.35
N GLY A 75 0.03 7.10 7.68
CA GLY A 75 -0.59 5.85 8.14
C GLY A 75 -0.03 5.39 9.49
N ASN A 76 1.30 5.28 9.59
CA ASN A 76 1.99 4.91 10.83
C ASN A 76 1.68 5.87 11.98
N GLU A 77 1.64 7.18 11.71
CA GLU A 77 1.29 8.18 12.72
C GLU A 77 -0.19 8.04 13.16
N ALA A 78 -1.09 7.71 12.23
CA ALA A 78 -2.50 7.46 12.53
C ALA A 78 -2.67 6.19 13.39
N GLU A 79 -1.97 5.11 13.06
CA GLU A 79 -1.96 3.89 13.88
C GLU A 79 -1.47 4.16 15.30
N GLY A 80 -0.36 4.88 15.45
CA GLY A 80 0.15 5.27 16.77
C GLY A 80 -0.87 6.12 17.57
N LYS A 81 -1.58 7.04 16.91
CA LYS A 81 -2.65 7.82 17.56
C LYS A 81 -3.84 6.96 17.99
N LEU A 82 -4.23 5.97 17.18
CA LEU A 82 -5.27 5.00 17.54
C LEU A 82 -4.86 4.15 18.74
N GLU A 83 -3.61 3.69 18.80
CA GLU A 83 -3.11 2.92 19.94
C GLU A 83 -3.14 3.73 21.23
N VAL A 84 -2.73 5.00 21.19
CA VAL A 84 -2.79 5.91 22.34
C VAL A 84 -4.24 6.11 22.80
N ALA A 85 -5.16 6.36 21.86
CA ALA A 85 -6.59 6.52 22.16
C ALA A 85 -7.18 5.24 22.79
N ARG A 86 -6.86 4.06 22.22
CA ARG A 86 -7.27 2.76 22.77
C ARG A 86 -6.72 2.52 24.17
N ALA A 87 -5.45 2.87 24.42
CA ALA A 87 -4.85 2.75 25.74
C ALA A 87 -5.51 3.68 26.76
N ASP A 88 -5.89 4.89 26.36
CA ASP A 88 -6.62 5.82 27.23
C ASP A 88 -8.05 5.36 27.53
N ALA A 89 -8.75 4.86 26.52
CA ALA A 89 -10.05 4.23 26.66
C ALA A 89 -9.99 3.02 27.61
N ALA A 90 -8.95 2.18 27.52
CA ALA A 90 -8.73 1.06 28.43
C ALA A 90 -8.52 1.52 29.88
N ARG A 91 -7.66 2.54 30.11
CA ARG A 91 -7.44 3.10 31.46
C ARG A 91 -8.72 3.68 32.07
N SER A 92 -9.48 4.41 31.26
CA SER A 92 -10.80 4.94 31.65
C SER A 92 -11.80 3.82 31.93
N GLY A 93 -11.71 2.75 31.13
CA GLY A 93 -12.46 1.50 31.30
C GLY A 93 -12.25 0.86 32.66
N ASP A 94 -10.99 0.65 33.02
CA ASP A 94 -10.59 0.06 34.29
C ASP A 94 -10.97 0.95 35.47
N ALA A 95 -10.85 2.28 35.32
CA ALA A 95 -11.25 3.23 36.35
C ALA A 95 -12.75 3.13 36.65
N LEU A 96 -13.60 3.05 35.62
CA LEU A 96 -15.04 2.85 35.79
C LEU A 96 -15.35 1.51 36.45
N GLN A 97 -14.68 0.43 36.03
CA GLN A 97 -14.89 -0.89 36.63
C GLN A 97 -14.48 -0.92 38.12
N ARG A 98 -13.36 -0.28 38.48
CA ARG A 98 -12.94 -0.12 39.87
C ARG A 98 -13.98 0.66 40.68
N LEU A 99 -14.52 1.74 40.12
CA LEU A 99 -15.57 2.54 40.76
C LEU A 99 -16.82 1.69 41.03
N GLN A 100 -17.28 0.92 40.05
CA GLN A 100 -18.43 0.01 40.19
C GLN A 100 -18.19 -1.02 41.31
N ARG A 101 -17.03 -1.68 41.32
CA ARG A 101 -16.68 -2.64 42.40
C ARG A 101 -16.69 -2.00 43.79
N ARG A 102 -16.24 -0.74 43.91
CA ARG A 102 -16.28 -0.01 45.19
C ARG A 102 -17.70 0.31 45.63
N PHE A 103 -18.58 0.65 44.69
CA PHE A 103 -20.01 0.83 44.98
C PHE A 103 -20.66 -0.49 45.43
N ASP A 104 -20.40 -1.59 44.73
CA ASP A 104 -20.92 -2.91 45.11
C ASP A 104 -20.43 -3.35 46.50
N GLU A 105 -19.16 -3.09 46.83
CA GLU A 105 -18.60 -3.39 48.14
C GLU A 105 -19.23 -2.52 49.25
N ALA A 106 -19.43 -1.22 48.98
CA ALA A 106 -20.08 -0.31 49.91
C ALA A 106 -21.53 -0.73 50.20
N GLU A 107 -22.26 -1.16 49.17
CA GLU A 107 -23.63 -1.65 49.30
C GLU A 107 -23.71 -2.94 50.14
N ARG A 108 -22.79 -3.89 49.92
CA ARG A 108 -22.73 -5.12 50.75
C ARG A 108 -22.47 -4.78 52.22
N ARG A 109 -21.61 -3.80 52.49
CA ARG A 109 -21.25 -3.37 53.84
C ARG A 109 -22.43 -2.66 54.53
N SER A 110 -23.21 -1.85 53.83
CA SER A 110 -24.39 -1.19 54.42
C SER A 110 -25.48 -2.18 54.84
N ARG A 111 -25.77 -3.18 53.99
CA ARG A 111 -26.76 -4.24 54.28
C ARG A 111 -26.44 -5.06 55.52
N THR A 112 -25.16 -5.24 55.85
CA THR A 112 -24.73 -6.05 56.99
C THR A 112 -24.93 -5.34 58.34
N CYS A 113 -25.11 -4.01 58.35
CA CYS A 113 -25.09 -3.20 59.58
C CYS A 113 -26.45 -2.63 60.03
N GLY A 114 -27.59 -2.97 59.41
CA GLY A 114 -28.87 -2.26 59.60
C GLY A 114 -29.77 -2.71 60.77
N ASN A 115 -30.20 -1.77 61.64
CA ASN A 115 -31.20 -1.91 62.71
C ASN A 115 -32.57 -1.28 62.32
N SER A 116 -33.69 -1.79 62.87
CA SER A 116 -35.02 -1.87 62.22
C SER A 116 -35.80 -0.58 61.87
N VAL A 117 -35.61 0.57 62.54
CA VAL A 117 -36.36 1.82 62.22
C VAL A 117 -35.55 2.76 61.32
N THR A 118 -34.25 2.90 61.58
CA THR A 118 -33.33 3.55 60.65
C THR A 118 -33.18 2.75 59.36
N ALA A 119 -33.32 1.43 59.40
CA ALA A 119 -33.27 0.53 58.24
C ALA A 119 -34.23 0.90 57.10
N GLN A 120 -35.44 1.40 57.39
CA GLN A 120 -36.43 1.73 56.35
C GLN A 120 -36.09 3.05 55.63
N LEU A 121 -35.69 4.08 56.38
CA LEU A 121 -35.20 5.34 55.79
C LEU A 121 -33.87 5.13 55.05
N SER A 122 -32.99 4.27 55.57
CA SER A 122 -31.75 3.90 54.89
C SER A 122 -31.98 3.00 53.68
N GLN A 123 -33.01 2.14 53.65
CA GLN A 123 -33.40 1.39 52.44
C GLN A 123 -33.81 2.30 51.29
N ALA A 124 -34.59 3.36 51.56
CA ALA A 124 -34.99 4.33 50.53
C ALA A 124 -33.77 5.09 49.98
N ALA A 125 -32.87 5.54 50.86
CA ALA A 125 -31.62 6.20 50.48
C ALA A 125 -30.67 5.27 49.71
N GLU A 126 -30.57 4.00 50.10
CA GLU A 126 -29.79 2.97 49.39
C GLU A 126 -30.35 2.66 47.99
N GLY A 127 -31.68 2.65 47.84
CA GLY A 127 -32.33 2.47 46.54
C GLY A 127 -32.01 3.61 45.57
N GLU A 128 -32.02 4.86 46.05
CA GLU A 128 -31.65 6.02 45.25
C GLU A 128 -30.15 6.01 44.89
N ALA A 129 -29.28 5.63 45.82
CA ALA A 129 -27.85 5.48 45.59
C ALA A 129 -27.54 4.39 44.55
N ARG A 130 -28.22 3.24 44.62
CA ARG A 130 -28.12 2.15 43.63
C ARG A 130 -28.55 2.60 42.24
N MET A 131 -29.69 3.26 42.13
CA MET A 131 -30.19 3.75 40.84
C MET A 131 -29.20 4.73 40.22
N ARG A 132 -28.64 5.66 41.01
CA ARG A 132 -27.58 6.56 40.54
C ARG A 132 -26.32 5.81 40.10
N ALA A 133 -25.90 4.79 40.84
CA ALA A 133 -24.72 3.99 40.49
C ALA A 133 -24.94 3.20 39.18
N ASP A 134 -26.10 2.57 38.99
CA ASP A 134 -26.47 1.88 37.75
C ASP A 134 -26.53 2.85 36.57
N LEU A 135 -27.18 4.01 36.75
CA LEU A 135 -27.27 5.04 35.71
C LEU A 135 -25.89 5.58 35.32
N LEU A 136 -25.05 5.93 36.29
CA LEU A 136 -23.68 6.37 36.03
C LEU A 136 -22.83 5.28 35.37
N GLY A 137 -23.05 4.01 35.73
CA GLY A 137 -22.43 2.86 35.08
C GLY A 137 -22.80 2.77 33.59
N ARG A 138 -24.10 2.83 33.28
CA ARG A 138 -24.62 2.78 31.90
C ARG A 138 -24.18 3.99 31.07
N VAL A 139 -24.22 5.18 31.64
CA VAL A 139 -23.76 6.42 30.98
C VAL A 139 -22.26 6.34 30.72
N GLY A 140 -21.47 5.84 31.67
CA GLY A 140 -20.04 5.63 31.49
C GLY A 140 -19.73 4.62 30.38
N GLU A 141 -20.50 3.53 30.29
CA GLU A 141 -20.35 2.54 29.22
C GLU A 141 -20.72 3.10 27.84
N ALA A 142 -21.84 3.82 27.74
CA ALA A 142 -22.24 4.50 26.51
C ALA A 142 -21.21 5.55 26.08
N ALA A 143 -20.71 6.36 27.03
CA ALA A 143 -19.69 7.36 26.76
C ALA A 143 -18.40 6.74 26.20
N ARG A 144 -17.96 5.58 26.71
CA ARG A 144 -16.80 4.86 26.17
C ARG A 144 -17.03 4.39 24.74
N LEU A 145 -18.22 3.86 24.43
CA LEU A 145 -18.55 3.42 23.07
C LEU A 145 -18.48 4.59 22.08
N TYR A 146 -19.11 5.71 22.42
CA TYR A 146 -19.10 6.89 21.56
C TYR A 146 -17.72 7.53 21.44
N ALA A 147 -16.93 7.57 22.53
CA ALA A 147 -15.57 8.07 22.50
C ALA A 147 -14.69 7.21 21.58
N ALA A 148 -14.78 5.87 21.67
CA ALA A 148 -14.02 4.97 20.80
C ALA A 148 -14.34 5.19 19.31
N GLU A 149 -15.63 5.29 18.97
CA GLU A 149 -16.06 5.56 17.60
C GLU A 149 -15.60 6.95 17.12
N ALA A 150 -15.69 7.97 17.98
CA ALA A 150 -15.27 9.32 17.66
C ALA A 150 -13.74 9.42 17.46
N ASP A 151 -12.95 8.70 18.28
CA ASP A 151 -11.50 8.63 18.12
C ASP A 151 -11.12 7.92 16.83
N GLU A 152 -11.78 6.81 16.50
CA GLU A 152 -11.54 6.08 15.25
C GLU A 152 -11.81 6.96 14.02
N ARG A 153 -13.00 7.56 13.95
CA ARG A 153 -13.36 8.47 12.86
C ARG A 153 -12.48 9.71 12.82
N GLY A 154 -12.17 10.28 13.97
CA GLY A 154 -11.36 11.48 14.08
C GLY A 154 -9.92 11.24 13.64
N VAL A 155 -9.32 10.10 14.00
CA VAL A 155 -7.98 9.74 13.52
C VAL A 155 -8.00 9.42 12.03
N ALA A 156 -8.97 8.65 11.55
CA ALA A 156 -9.11 8.34 10.12
C ALA A 156 -9.28 9.62 9.28
N GLY A 157 -10.16 10.53 9.67
CA GLY A 157 -10.37 11.81 8.98
C GLY A 157 -9.10 12.67 8.95
N ARG A 158 -8.44 12.86 10.09
CA ARG A 158 -7.16 13.59 10.16
C ARG A 158 -6.04 12.91 9.38
N ALA A 159 -6.07 11.59 9.23
CA ALA A 159 -5.10 10.86 8.42
C ALA A 159 -5.37 11.10 6.93
N CYS A 160 -6.64 11.07 6.49
CA CYS A 160 -7.01 11.41 5.11
C CYS A 160 -6.60 12.84 4.74
N GLU A 161 -6.87 13.81 5.62
CA GLU A 161 -6.47 15.21 5.41
C GLU A 161 -4.95 15.34 5.28
N ARG A 162 -4.19 14.76 6.22
CA ARG A 162 -2.71 14.79 6.19
C ARG A 162 -2.12 14.06 4.99
N ALA A 163 -2.70 12.93 4.57
CA ALA A 163 -2.25 12.20 3.38
C ALA A 163 -2.51 13.00 2.10
N TYR A 164 -3.65 13.69 2.02
CA TYR A 164 -3.93 14.58 0.91
C TYR A 164 -2.97 15.77 0.90
N GLU A 165 -2.72 16.40 2.05
CA GLU A 165 -1.75 17.50 2.16
C GLU A 165 -0.32 17.05 1.87
N SER A 166 0.07 15.83 2.25
CA SER A 166 1.41 15.31 1.96
C SER A 166 1.62 15.03 0.47
N ILE A 167 0.57 14.72 -0.28
CA ILE A 167 0.65 14.60 -1.74
C ILE A 167 0.58 15.99 -2.40
N ARG A 168 -0.30 16.88 -1.93
CA ARG A 168 -0.51 18.22 -2.51
C ARG A 168 0.67 19.16 -2.29
N ASN A 169 1.24 19.19 -1.09
CA ASN A 169 2.37 20.07 -0.75
C ASN A 169 3.70 19.53 -1.30
N VAL A 170 3.66 18.42 -2.04
CA VAL A 170 4.79 17.76 -2.72
C VAL A 170 4.80 18.09 -4.23
N ASP A 171 4.19 19.21 -4.62
CA ASP A 171 4.53 19.84 -5.90
C ASP A 171 6.03 20.24 -5.92
N PRO A 172 6.72 20.13 -7.08
CA PRO A 172 8.18 20.26 -7.22
C PRO A 172 8.77 21.63 -6.84
#